data_AF-A0A9E4BIV7-F1
#
_entry.id   AF-A0A9E4BIV7-F1
#
_cell.length_a   1.000
_cell.length_b   1.000
_cell.length_c   1.000
_cell.angle_alpha   90.00
_cell.angle_beta   90.00
_cell.angle_gamma   90.00
#
_symmetry.space_group_name_H-M   'P 1'
#
loop_
_entity.id
_entity.type
_entity.pdbx_description
1 polymer ?
#
loop_
_entity_poly.entity_id
_entity_poly.type
_entity_poly.pdbx_seq_one_letter_code
_entity_poly.pdbx_strand_id
1 'polypeptide(L)'
;MARNTPANPFYHPIIDCDIHNELPSLKTLIPYLEEHWVAYINESAFVGPNASDYPARAPTSARKGTKPKNGPPGSDFELLKKQALDTWDVKIGILTCAYRVQSVHNEDLSASLATAINQWQIDAWLNRDERLRASLVVPSQNPVLAAREIERFGDHPGFVQVIVPVRSYQPYGKRVYDPLFEAAVKRDLAIGIHYGGASSLPPTPVGWPSTYAEEMVGMAQIFQSRRV
;
A
#
# COMPACT_ATOMS: atom_id res chain seq x y z
N MET A 1 -33.85 12.03 28.08
CA MET A 1 -34.23 10.62 27.85
C MET A 1 -33.68 10.19 26.49
N ALA A 2 -32.54 9.52 26.49
CA ALA A 2 -31.93 9.00 25.26
C ALA A 2 -32.79 7.84 24.75
N ARG A 3 -33.24 7.92 23.49
CA ARG A 3 -34.01 6.84 22.86
C ARG A 3 -33.07 5.67 22.66
N ASN A 4 -33.36 4.58 23.34
CA ASN A 4 -32.74 3.28 23.14
C ASN A 4 -33.26 2.74 21.80
N THR A 5 -32.55 3.03 20.71
CA THR A 5 -32.84 2.42 19.41
C THR A 5 -32.48 0.94 19.53
N PRO A 6 -33.40 -0.01 19.31
CA PRO A 6 -33.08 -1.43 19.39
C PRO A 6 -32.00 -1.78 18.36
N ALA A 7 -30.96 -2.50 18.80
CA ALA A 7 -29.91 -2.98 17.92
C ALA A 7 -30.53 -3.81 16.80
N ASN A 8 -30.30 -3.41 15.55
CA ASN A 8 -30.77 -4.14 14.37
C ASN A 8 -30.12 -5.53 14.38
N PRO A 9 -30.88 -6.63 14.45
CA PRO A 9 -30.34 -7.99 14.52
C PRO A 9 -29.58 -8.42 13.25
N PHE A 10 -29.62 -7.61 12.19
CA PHE A 10 -28.86 -7.79 10.95
C PHE A 10 -27.64 -6.85 10.83
N TYR A 11 -27.34 -6.06 11.86
CA TYR A 11 -26.16 -5.21 11.86
C TYR A 11 -24.92 -6.07 12.10
N HIS A 12 -24.13 -6.26 11.05
CA HIS A 12 -22.79 -6.81 11.14
C HIS A 12 -21.78 -5.67 11.02
N PRO A 13 -20.82 -5.53 11.95
CA PRO A 13 -19.77 -4.53 11.81
C PRO A 13 -18.99 -4.80 10.53
N ILE A 14 -18.86 -3.77 9.69
CA ILE A 14 -18.16 -3.87 8.40
C ILE A 14 -16.67 -3.62 8.63
N ILE A 15 -15.85 -4.55 8.13
CA ILE A 15 -14.40 -4.35 7.97
C ILE A 15 -14.15 -4.16 6.48
N ASP A 16 -13.66 -2.98 6.11
CA ASP A 16 -13.18 -2.72 4.75
C ASP A 16 -11.69 -3.08 4.71
N CYS A 17 -11.38 -4.16 3.99
CA CYS A 17 -10.04 -4.74 3.97
C CYS A 17 -9.07 -4.04 3.02
N ASP A 18 -9.54 -3.09 2.21
CA ASP A 18 -8.69 -2.46 1.19
C ASP A 18 -9.13 -1.04 0.83
N ILE A 19 -8.57 -0.07 1.55
CA ILE A 19 -8.78 1.36 1.31
C ILE A 19 -7.47 2.00 0.86
N HIS A 20 -7.43 2.50 -0.36
CA HIS A 20 -6.26 3.19 -0.88
C HIS A 20 -6.09 4.59 -0.28
N ASN A 21 -5.02 4.79 0.49
CA ASN A 21 -4.48 6.10 0.82
C ASN A 21 -3.28 6.41 -0.09
N GLU A 22 -3.37 7.52 -0.81
CA GLU A 22 -2.37 7.92 -1.81
C GLU A 22 -1.53 9.08 -1.31
N LEU A 23 -0.24 9.07 -1.66
CA LEU A 23 0.64 10.19 -1.37
C LEU A 23 0.27 11.39 -2.26
N PRO A 24 0.02 12.58 -1.70
CA PRO A 24 -0.25 13.78 -2.50
C PRO A 24 0.90 14.13 -3.45
N SER A 25 2.15 13.95 -2.98
CA SER A 25 3.37 14.17 -3.76
C SER A 25 4.57 13.54 -3.05
N LEU A 26 5.70 13.35 -3.76
CA LEU A 26 6.97 12.94 -3.13
C LEU A 26 7.42 13.91 -2.03
N LYS A 27 7.10 15.21 -2.14
CA LYS A 27 7.47 16.22 -1.14
C LYS A 27 6.86 15.95 0.24
N THR A 28 5.75 15.21 0.29
CA THR A 28 5.12 14.79 1.55
C THR A 28 6.04 13.90 2.39
N LEU A 29 6.99 13.20 1.76
CA LEU A 29 7.94 12.33 2.46
C LEU A 29 9.21 13.05 2.93
N ILE A 30 9.49 14.27 2.46
CA ILE A 30 10.72 15.00 2.82
C ILE A 30 10.93 15.10 4.34
N PRO A 31 9.91 15.40 5.18
CA PRO A 31 10.10 15.48 6.63
C PRO A 31 10.49 14.17 7.30
N TYR A 32 10.30 13.04 6.62
CA TYR A 32 10.50 11.69 7.14
C TYR A 32 11.74 10.99 6.57
N LEU A 33 12.44 11.65 5.64
CA LEU A 33 13.61 11.12 4.96
C LEU A 33 14.89 11.63 5.62
N GLU A 34 15.93 10.80 5.60
CA GLU A 34 17.27 11.23 5.98
C GLU A 34 17.80 12.30 5.02
N GLU A 35 18.64 13.21 5.54
CA GLU A 35 19.17 14.36 4.80
C GLU A 35 19.82 13.96 3.47
N HIS A 36 20.56 12.84 3.46
CA HIS A 36 21.22 12.35 2.26
C HIS A 36 20.23 11.98 1.14
N TRP A 37 19.06 11.43 1.49
CA TRP A 37 18.00 11.11 0.52
C TRP A 37 17.25 12.36 0.07
N VAL A 38 17.07 13.33 0.95
CA VAL A 38 16.51 14.64 0.58
C VAL A 38 17.40 15.32 -0.46
N ALA A 39 18.72 15.33 -0.25
CA ALA A 39 19.68 15.84 -1.22
C ALA A 39 19.60 15.07 -2.54
N TYR A 40 19.64 13.74 -2.49
CA TYR A 40 19.50 12.90 -3.68
C TYR A 40 18.23 13.22 -4.48
N ILE A 41 17.07 13.32 -3.84
CA ILE A 41 15.79 13.61 -4.52
C ILE A 41 15.83 14.98 -5.22
N ASN A 42 16.43 15.99 -4.58
CA ASN A 42 16.52 17.34 -5.14
C ASN A 42 17.50 17.43 -6.33
N GLU A 43 18.52 16.58 -6.36
CA GLU A 43 19.62 16.67 -7.34
C GLU A 43 19.53 15.65 -8.48
N SER A 44 18.87 14.50 -8.28
CA SER A 44 18.86 13.36 -9.22
C SER A 44 17.69 13.36 -10.21
N ALA A 45 16.85 14.41 -10.20
CA ALA A 45 15.57 14.46 -10.94
C ALA A 45 14.62 13.29 -10.62
N PHE A 46 14.80 12.63 -9.47
CA PHE A 46 13.92 11.55 -9.02
C PHE A 46 12.52 12.08 -8.69
N VAL A 47 11.51 11.55 -9.38
CA VAL A 47 10.10 11.97 -9.24
C VAL A 47 9.22 10.96 -8.49
N GLY A 48 9.82 9.91 -7.94
CA GLY A 48 9.12 8.80 -7.30
C GLY A 48 9.21 7.49 -8.10
N PRO A 49 8.61 6.41 -7.57
CA PRO A 49 8.61 5.11 -8.23
C PRO A 49 7.83 5.16 -9.54
N ASN A 50 8.38 4.52 -10.58
CA ASN A 50 7.69 4.35 -11.84
C ASN A 50 6.78 3.12 -11.75
N ALA A 51 5.47 3.34 -11.57
CA ALA A 51 4.46 2.31 -11.66
C ALA A 51 3.22 2.86 -12.35
N SER A 52 2.96 2.40 -13.57
CA SER A 52 1.79 2.79 -14.36
C SER A 52 0.63 1.81 -14.16
N ASP A 53 0.42 1.38 -12.92
CA ASP A 53 -0.55 0.35 -12.55
C ASP A 53 -2.00 0.81 -12.76
N TYR A 54 -2.27 2.12 -12.66
CA TYR A 54 -3.59 2.72 -12.81
C TYR A 54 -3.56 3.94 -13.74
N PRO A 55 -3.98 3.80 -15.02
CA PRO A 55 -3.98 4.92 -15.96
C PRO A 55 -4.92 6.04 -15.49
N ALA A 56 -4.41 7.28 -15.40
CA ALA A 56 -5.13 8.40 -14.80
C ALA A 56 -6.48 8.77 -15.48
N ARG A 57 -6.67 8.36 -16.75
CA ARG A 57 -7.89 8.63 -17.53
C ARG A 57 -8.82 7.42 -17.65
N ALA A 58 -8.45 6.26 -17.11
CA ALA A 58 -9.32 5.09 -17.14
C ALA A 58 -10.43 5.26 -16.08
N PRO A 59 -11.72 5.08 -16.44
CA PRO A 59 -12.84 5.18 -15.49
C PRO A 59 -12.76 4.19 -14.32
N THR A 60 -12.01 3.10 -14.50
CA THR A 60 -11.77 2.07 -13.50
C THR A 60 -10.69 2.44 -12.48
N SER A 61 -9.85 3.43 -12.76
CA SER A 61 -8.75 3.83 -11.85
C SER A 61 -9.23 4.62 -10.65
N ALA A 62 -10.30 5.40 -10.82
CA ALA A 62 -10.93 6.13 -9.72
C ALA A 62 -12.40 6.41 -10.02
N ARG A 63 -13.25 6.15 -9.04
CA ARG A 63 -14.68 6.47 -9.14
C ARG A 63 -14.89 7.97 -9.34
N LYS A 64 -15.83 8.34 -10.22
CA LYS A 64 -16.18 9.75 -10.43
C LYS A 64 -16.59 10.42 -9.11
N GLY A 65 -16.00 11.57 -8.80
CA GLY A 65 -16.29 12.34 -7.59
C GLY A 65 -15.43 12.00 -6.36
N THR A 66 -14.47 11.06 -6.47
CA THR A 66 -13.55 10.72 -5.36
C THR A 66 -12.23 11.47 -5.41
N LYS A 67 -11.99 12.27 -6.46
CA LYS A 67 -10.78 13.08 -6.59
C LYS A 67 -10.92 14.38 -5.78
N PRO A 68 -9.97 14.69 -4.88
CA PRO A 68 -9.94 15.97 -4.18
C PRO A 68 -9.57 17.12 -5.12
N LYS A 69 -9.71 18.36 -4.63
CA LYS A 69 -9.31 19.57 -5.40
C LYS A 69 -7.81 19.58 -5.71
N ASN A 70 -6.99 19.14 -4.75
CA ASN A 70 -5.54 19.07 -4.85
C ASN A 70 -5.09 17.63 -4.55
N GLY A 71 -4.34 17.01 -5.46
CA GLY A 71 -3.82 15.65 -5.31
C GLY A 71 -4.64 14.55 -6.00
N PRO A 72 -4.17 13.29 -5.93
CA PRO A 72 -4.88 12.14 -6.46
C PRO A 72 -6.06 11.71 -5.55
N PRO A 73 -7.00 10.89 -6.07
CA PRO A 73 -7.99 10.21 -5.23
C PRO A 73 -7.30 9.45 -4.08
N GLY A 74 -7.91 9.43 -2.90
CA GLY A 74 -7.33 8.78 -1.72
C GLY A 74 -6.24 9.59 -1.00
N SER A 75 -5.87 10.78 -1.47
CA SER A 75 -4.85 11.61 -0.80
C SER A 75 -5.40 12.63 0.20
N ASP A 76 -6.72 12.75 0.31
CA ASP A 76 -7.40 13.67 1.23
C ASP A 76 -8.16 12.85 2.29
N PHE A 77 -7.75 13.03 3.55
CA PHE A 77 -8.30 12.27 4.67
C PHE A 77 -9.79 12.52 4.89
N GLU A 78 -10.25 13.78 4.86
CA GLU A 78 -11.65 14.11 5.16
C GLU A 78 -12.57 13.57 4.07
N LEU A 79 -12.13 13.63 2.82
CA LEU A 79 -12.85 13.05 1.70
C LEU A 79 -12.91 11.52 1.79
N LEU A 80 -11.78 10.87 2.07
CA LEU A 80 -11.70 9.42 2.21
C LEU A 80 -12.56 8.93 3.39
N LYS A 81 -12.45 9.57 4.55
CA LYS A 81 -13.28 9.28 5.73
C LYS A 81 -14.76 9.35 5.39
N LYS A 82 -15.20 10.44 4.76
CA LYS A 82 -16.60 10.60 4.36
C LYS A 82 -17.05 9.49 3.39
N GLN A 83 -16.26 9.19 2.37
CA GLN A 83 -16.65 8.31 1.26
C GLN A 83 -16.54 6.82 1.57
N ALA A 84 -15.50 6.42 2.29
CA ALA A 84 -15.20 5.02 2.58
C ALA A 84 -15.65 4.62 3.98
N LEU A 85 -15.49 5.49 4.99
CA LEU A 85 -15.82 5.12 6.38
C LEU A 85 -17.26 5.48 6.74
N ASP A 86 -17.61 6.76 6.68
CA ASP A 86 -18.86 7.27 7.25
C ASP A 86 -20.08 6.88 6.40
N THR A 87 -19.95 6.88 5.07
CA THR A 87 -21.05 6.52 4.15
C THR A 87 -21.53 5.08 4.34
N TRP A 88 -20.63 4.19 4.76
CA TRP A 88 -20.90 2.76 4.88
C TRP A 88 -20.91 2.28 6.33
N ASP A 89 -20.78 3.18 7.30
CA ASP A 89 -20.63 2.86 8.72
C ASP A 89 -19.55 1.79 8.98
N VAL A 90 -18.39 1.95 8.33
CA VAL A 90 -17.25 1.02 8.47
C VAL A 90 -16.73 1.08 9.89
N LYS A 91 -16.59 -0.11 10.50
CA LYS A 91 -16.06 -0.24 11.85
C LYS A 91 -14.54 -0.23 11.87
N ILE A 92 -13.91 -0.93 10.93
CA ILE A 92 -12.46 -0.95 10.72
C ILE A 92 -12.16 -0.81 9.23
N GLY A 93 -11.31 0.14 8.86
CA GLY A 93 -10.83 0.30 7.48
C GLY A 93 -9.33 0.05 7.43
N ILE A 94 -8.88 -0.86 6.57
CA ILE A 94 -7.46 -1.19 6.39
C ILE A 94 -6.91 -0.42 5.21
N LEU A 95 -5.95 0.46 5.49
CA LEU A 95 -5.27 1.27 4.50
C LEU A 95 -4.25 0.45 3.71
N THR A 96 -4.29 0.58 2.39
CA THR A 96 -3.32 -0.01 1.47
C THR A 96 -2.62 1.10 0.71
N CYS A 97 -1.52 1.62 1.28
CA CYS A 97 -0.76 2.66 0.62
C CYS A 97 -0.05 2.11 -0.62
N ALA A 98 -0.54 2.48 -1.80
CA ALA A 98 -0.09 1.94 -3.06
C ALA A 98 1.16 2.64 -3.63
N TYR A 99 1.99 3.24 -2.76
CA TYR A 99 3.24 3.83 -3.20
C TYR A 99 4.29 2.75 -3.46
N ARG A 100 4.59 2.51 -4.74
CA ARG A 100 5.35 1.35 -5.22
C ARG A 100 6.85 1.42 -4.94
N VAL A 101 7.27 1.50 -3.68
CA VAL A 101 8.69 1.54 -3.28
C VAL A 101 9.49 0.38 -3.88
N GLN A 102 8.86 -0.77 -4.07
CA GLN A 102 9.43 -1.96 -4.72
C GLN A 102 9.90 -1.74 -6.17
N SER A 103 9.40 -0.70 -6.83
CA SER A 103 9.76 -0.34 -8.20
C SER A 103 11.00 0.56 -8.25
N VAL A 104 11.53 0.97 -7.09
CA VAL A 104 12.77 1.75 -6.99
C VAL A 104 13.95 0.78 -7.03
N HIS A 105 14.82 0.95 -8.03
CA HIS A 105 15.98 0.07 -8.25
C HIS A 105 17.05 0.19 -7.17
N ASN A 106 17.23 1.38 -6.59
CA ASN A 106 18.13 1.55 -5.46
C ASN A 106 17.43 1.03 -4.19
N GLU A 107 17.89 -0.11 -3.67
CA GLU A 107 17.27 -0.79 -2.54
C GLU A 107 17.34 0.02 -1.23
N ASP A 108 18.40 0.79 -1.01
CA ASP A 108 18.54 1.63 0.17
C ASP A 108 17.58 2.83 0.12
N LEU A 109 17.42 3.44 -1.07
CA LEU A 109 16.40 4.48 -1.28
C LEU A 109 14.99 3.89 -1.09
N SER A 110 14.75 2.69 -1.61
CA SER A 110 13.47 2.00 -1.45
C SER A 110 13.13 1.74 0.03
N ALA A 111 14.12 1.27 0.81
CA ALA A 111 13.95 1.05 2.24
C ALA A 111 13.68 2.35 3.00
N SER A 112 14.43 3.42 2.70
CA SER A 112 14.22 4.74 3.29
C SER A 112 12.85 5.32 2.97
N LEU A 113 12.40 5.20 1.71
CA LEU A 113 11.05 5.59 1.30
C LEU A 113 9.98 4.78 2.05
N ALA A 114 10.18 3.48 2.23
CA ALA A 114 9.25 2.62 2.98
C ALA A 114 9.10 3.10 4.43
N THR A 115 10.22 3.36 5.11
CA THR A 115 10.22 3.94 6.47
C THR A 115 9.50 5.28 6.52
N ALA A 116 9.79 6.17 5.56
CA ALA A 116 9.15 7.47 5.47
C ALA A 116 7.63 7.38 5.26
N ILE A 117 7.19 6.45 4.42
CA ILE A 117 5.76 6.19 4.15
C ILE A 117 5.08 5.64 5.40
N ASN A 118 5.66 4.64 6.06
CA ASN A 118 5.06 4.06 7.26
C ASN A 118 4.91 5.08 8.38
N GLN A 119 5.91 5.96 8.58
CA GLN A 119 5.79 7.06 9.52
C GLN A 119 4.72 8.07 9.10
N TRP A 120 4.67 8.45 7.81
CA TRP A 120 3.61 9.31 7.28
C TRP A 120 2.20 8.69 7.46
N GLN A 121 2.04 7.38 7.27
CA GLN A 121 0.77 6.68 7.49
C GLN A 121 0.31 6.82 8.95
N ILE A 122 1.23 6.69 9.90
CA ILE A 122 0.94 6.90 11.32
C ILE A 122 0.41 8.32 11.56
N ASP A 123 1.18 9.32 11.16
CA ASP A 123 0.90 10.72 11.48
C ASP A 123 -0.33 11.27 10.76
N ALA A 124 -0.44 10.99 9.46
CA ALA A 124 -1.44 11.60 8.60
C ALA A 124 -2.76 10.82 8.54
N TRP A 125 -2.78 9.57 9.02
CA TRP A 125 -3.96 8.71 8.92
C TRP A 125 -4.30 8.00 10.23
N LEU A 126 -3.42 7.14 10.74
CA LEU A 126 -3.74 6.26 11.89
C LEU A 126 -4.03 7.07 13.16
N ASN A 127 -3.31 8.16 13.39
CA ASN A 127 -3.51 9.04 14.54
C ASN A 127 -4.77 9.91 14.45
N ARG A 128 -5.45 9.94 13.29
CA ARG A 128 -6.60 10.82 13.05
C ARG A 128 -7.96 10.14 13.20
N ASP A 129 -8.03 8.82 13.06
CA ASP A 129 -9.28 8.05 13.22
C ASP A 129 -8.99 6.64 13.74
N GLU A 130 -9.53 6.32 14.92
CA GLU A 130 -9.30 5.04 15.62
C GLU A 130 -9.83 3.82 14.85
N ARG A 131 -10.73 4.04 13.87
CA ARG A 131 -11.25 2.99 12.98
C ARG A 131 -10.21 2.55 11.95
N LEU A 132 -9.16 3.34 11.71
CA LEU A 132 -8.17 3.01 10.69
C LEU A 132 -7.15 2.00 11.22
N ARG A 133 -6.83 1.04 10.37
CA ARG A 133 -5.63 0.21 10.42
C ARG A 133 -4.89 0.40 9.10
N ALA A 134 -3.65 -0.04 9.02
CA ALA A 134 -2.86 0.08 7.81
C ALA A 134 -2.07 -1.18 7.50
N SER A 135 -1.69 -1.25 6.25
CA SER A 135 -0.71 -2.19 5.75
C SER A 135 0.67 -1.55 5.80
N LEU A 136 1.61 -2.29 6.36
CA LEU A 136 3.01 -1.91 6.45
C LEU A 136 3.64 -2.07 5.06
N VAL A 137 4.17 -0.96 4.54
CA VAL A 137 4.84 -0.92 3.24
C VAL A 137 6.29 -1.37 3.42
N VAL A 138 6.75 -2.33 2.62
CA VAL A 138 8.10 -2.89 2.72
C VAL A 138 8.83 -2.91 1.37
N PRO A 139 10.16 -2.74 1.34
CA PRO A 139 10.98 -2.91 0.14
C PRO A 139 11.13 -4.40 -0.21
N SER A 140 10.05 -5.05 -0.64
CA SER A 140 9.98 -6.51 -0.84
C SER A 140 10.96 -7.10 -1.86
N GLN A 141 11.61 -6.28 -2.71
CA GLN A 141 12.69 -6.72 -3.59
C GLN A 141 13.95 -7.16 -2.81
N ASN A 142 14.14 -6.65 -1.59
CA ASN A 142 15.16 -7.10 -0.66
C ASN A 142 14.50 -7.64 0.63
N PRO A 143 14.33 -8.97 0.76
CA PRO A 143 13.64 -9.56 1.91
C PRO A 143 14.29 -9.30 3.25
N VAL A 144 15.60 -9.04 3.31
CA VAL A 144 16.31 -8.70 4.55
C VAL A 144 15.95 -7.28 4.99
N LEU A 145 15.93 -6.32 4.07
CA LEU A 145 15.48 -4.95 4.38
C LEU A 145 13.99 -4.92 4.70
N ALA A 146 13.18 -5.70 4.00
CA ALA A 146 11.76 -5.85 4.31
C ALA A 146 11.52 -6.42 5.73
N ALA A 147 12.26 -7.46 6.13
CA ALA A 147 12.20 -8.00 7.48
C ALA A 147 12.58 -6.95 8.53
N ARG A 148 13.65 -6.18 8.32
CA ARG A 148 14.05 -5.10 9.24
C ARG A 148 12.97 -4.03 9.40
N GLU A 149 12.25 -3.72 8.32
CA GLU A 149 11.17 -2.74 8.35
C GLU A 149 9.95 -3.27 9.11
N ILE A 150 9.63 -4.55 8.97
CA ILE A 150 8.62 -5.23 9.79
C ILE A 150 9.02 -5.19 11.26
N GLU A 151 10.28 -5.48 11.59
CA GLU A 151 10.76 -5.41 12.98
C GLU A 151 10.71 -3.96 13.55
N ARG A 152 10.83 -2.94 12.69
CA ARG A 152 10.80 -1.54 13.11
C ARG A 152 9.39 -1.06 13.49
N PHE A 153 8.39 -1.42 12.71
CA PHE A 153 7.02 -0.89 12.86
C PHE A 153 5.98 -1.94 13.29
N GLY A 154 6.33 -3.22 13.31
CA GLY A 154 5.37 -4.32 13.50
C GLY A 154 4.70 -4.36 14.87
N ASP A 155 5.30 -3.74 15.89
CA ASP A 155 4.68 -3.63 17.22
C ASP A 155 3.67 -2.47 17.33
N HIS A 156 3.56 -1.61 16.30
CA HIS A 156 2.62 -0.49 16.31
C HIS A 156 1.18 -0.99 16.06
N PRO A 157 0.21 -0.74 16.96
CA PRO A 157 -1.12 -1.36 16.94
C PRO A 157 -1.99 -0.96 15.74
N GLY A 158 -1.59 0.09 15.03
CA GLY A 158 -2.24 0.54 13.81
C GLY A 158 -1.91 -0.31 12.58
N PHE A 159 -0.82 -1.08 12.57
CA PHE A 159 -0.49 -1.99 11.47
C PHE A 159 -1.03 -3.39 11.74
N VAL A 160 -1.70 -3.99 10.75
CA VAL A 160 -2.32 -5.33 10.87
C VAL A 160 -1.86 -6.31 9.80
N GLN A 161 -1.23 -5.81 8.75
CA GLN A 161 -0.69 -6.63 7.67
C GLN A 161 0.55 -5.98 7.06
N VAL A 162 1.37 -6.78 6.41
CA VAL A 162 2.44 -6.34 5.50
C VAL A 162 1.91 -6.46 4.08
N ILE A 163 2.04 -5.40 3.27
CA ILE A 163 1.61 -5.45 1.87
C ILE A 163 2.79 -5.69 0.95
N VAL A 164 2.64 -6.66 0.05
CA VAL A 164 3.60 -6.97 -1.01
C VAL A 164 2.91 -6.98 -2.38
N PRO A 165 3.59 -6.52 -3.44
CA PRO A 165 3.03 -6.55 -4.79
C PRO A 165 2.85 -7.98 -5.31
N VAL A 166 1.84 -8.21 -6.14
CA VAL A 166 1.73 -9.46 -6.88
C VAL A 166 2.88 -9.64 -7.89
N ARG A 167 3.34 -8.53 -8.48
CA ARG A 167 4.51 -8.55 -9.38
C ARG A 167 5.80 -8.43 -8.57
N SER A 168 6.36 -9.57 -8.22
CA SER A 168 7.63 -9.72 -7.51
C SER A 168 8.79 -10.08 -8.45
N TYR A 169 10.04 -9.86 -8.02
CA TYR A 169 11.22 -10.34 -8.76
C TYR A 169 11.30 -11.87 -8.79
N GLN A 170 10.92 -12.53 -7.70
CA GLN A 170 10.90 -14.00 -7.58
C GLN A 170 9.57 -14.45 -6.94
N PRO A 171 9.07 -15.67 -7.22
CA PRO A 171 7.90 -16.20 -6.52
C PRO A 171 8.08 -16.18 -5.00
N TYR A 172 7.02 -15.84 -4.27
CA TYR A 172 7.11 -15.67 -2.83
C TYR A 172 7.33 -16.99 -2.08
N GLY A 173 7.12 -18.16 -2.71
CA GLY A 173 7.47 -19.46 -2.12
C GLY A 173 8.97 -19.75 -2.06
N LYS A 174 9.83 -18.90 -2.65
CA LYS A 174 11.29 -19.08 -2.59
C LYS A 174 11.83 -18.73 -1.20
N ARG A 175 12.75 -19.56 -0.69
CA ARG A 175 13.42 -19.38 0.61
C ARG A 175 14.08 -18.03 0.84
N VAL A 176 14.40 -17.30 -0.23
CA VAL A 176 14.91 -15.92 -0.11
C VAL A 176 13.93 -15.01 0.63
N TYR A 177 12.63 -15.30 0.61
CA TYR A 177 11.58 -14.57 1.32
C TYR A 177 11.32 -15.07 2.75
N ASP A 178 11.96 -16.15 3.20
CA ASP A 178 11.80 -16.67 4.58
C ASP A 178 12.00 -15.57 5.65
N PRO A 179 13.01 -14.67 5.56
CA PRO A 179 13.16 -13.59 6.54
C PRO A 179 11.95 -12.67 6.65
N LEU A 180 11.28 -12.38 5.53
CA LEU A 180 10.08 -11.53 5.50
C LEU A 180 8.92 -12.23 6.21
N PHE A 181 8.69 -13.51 5.93
CA PHE A 181 7.62 -14.28 6.57
C PHE A 181 7.90 -14.52 8.04
N GLU A 182 9.13 -14.86 8.42
CA GLU A 182 9.51 -15.03 9.82
C GLU A 182 9.28 -13.75 10.64
N ALA A 183 9.64 -12.59 10.10
CA ALA A 183 9.40 -11.31 10.75
C ALA A 183 7.90 -11.03 10.89
N ALA A 184 7.10 -11.28 9.85
CA ALA A 184 5.65 -11.10 9.91
C ALA A 184 4.98 -12.03 10.95
N VAL A 185 5.37 -13.30 11.00
CA VAL A 185 4.88 -14.27 11.98
C VAL A 185 5.24 -13.85 13.41
N LYS A 186 6.48 -13.39 13.65
CA LYS A 186 6.90 -12.92 14.97
C LYS A 186 6.09 -11.73 15.48
N ARG A 187 5.56 -10.90 14.58
CA ARG A 187 4.80 -9.69 14.89
C ARG A 187 3.28 -9.85 14.73
N ASP A 188 2.81 -11.08 14.50
CA ASP A 188 1.38 -11.40 14.26
C ASP A 188 0.75 -10.56 13.13
N LEU A 189 1.53 -10.32 12.06
CA LEU A 189 1.08 -9.57 10.89
C LEU A 189 0.68 -10.52 9.76
N ALA A 190 -0.49 -10.28 9.18
CA ALA A 190 -0.89 -10.96 7.95
C ALA A 190 -0.01 -10.51 6.77
N ILE A 191 0.13 -11.35 5.74
CA ILE A 191 0.74 -10.94 4.46
C ILE A 191 -0.36 -10.72 3.42
N GLY A 192 -0.54 -9.47 3.00
CA GLY A 192 -1.41 -9.10 1.89
C GLY A 192 -0.63 -9.08 0.58
N ILE A 193 -1.08 -9.84 -0.43
CA ILE A 193 -0.57 -9.71 -1.80
C ILE A 193 -1.52 -8.81 -2.56
N HIS A 194 -1.05 -7.66 -3.04
CA HIS A 194 -1.87 -6.64 -3.68
C HIS A 194 -1.50 -6.44 -5.16
N TYR A 195 -2.47 -6.03 -5.97
CA TYR A 195 -2.26 -5.67 -7.37
C TYR A 195 -1.13 -4.64 -7.54
N GLY A 196 -0.33 -4.80 -8.60
CA GLY A 196 0.75 -3.90 -8.98
C GLY A 196 2.15 -4.43 -8.69
N GLY A 197 3.11 -3.51 -8.73
CA GLY A 197 4.55 -3.77 -8.60
C GLY A 197 5.29 -3.78 -9.93
N ALA A 198 6.62 -3.60 -9.88
CA ALA A 198 7.47 -3.59 -11.07
C ALA A 198 8.65 -4.55 -10.90
N SER A 199 8.45 -5.79 -11.34
CA SER A 199 9.47 -6.84 -11.32
C SER A 199 10.54 -6.71 -12.43
N SER A 200 10.48 -5.64 -13.24
CA SER A 200 11.28 -5.43 -14.48
C SER A 200 11.18 -6.55 -15.54
N LEU A 201 10.37 -7.57 -15.29
CA LEU A 201 10.05 -8.68 -16.18
C LEU A 201 8.62 -8.53 -16.74
N PRO A 202 8.36 -9.11 -17.93
CA PRO A 202 7.01 -9.16 -18.47
C PRO A 202 6.07 -9.83 -17.46
N PRO A 203 4.84 -9.31 -17.28
CA PRO A 203 3.92 -9.84 -16.28
C PRO A 203 3.40 -11.22 -16.66
N THR A 204 3.43 -11.61 -17.94
CA THR A 204 2.95 -12.91 -18.44
C THR A 204 4.10 -13.76 -19.00
N PRO A 205 3.98 -15.09 -19.04
CA PRO A 205 4.99 -15.97 -19.65
C PRO A 205 5.14 -15.78 -21.16
N VAL A 206 4.23 -15.06 -21.82
CA VAL A 206 4.22 -14.80 -23.26
C VAL A 206 4.59 -13.36 -23.62
N GLY A 207 5.03 -12.55 -22.65
CA GLY A 207 5.53 -11.20 -22.87
C GLY A 207 4.66 -10.10 -22.25
N TRP A 208 4.77 -8.90 -22.81
CA TRP A 208 4.12 -7.69 -22.33
C TRP A 208 2.70 -7.55 -22.90
N PRO A 209 1.68 -7.38 -22.05
CA PRO A 209 0.34 -7.00 -22.48
C PRO A 209 0.38 -5.70 -23.28
N SER A 210 -0.47 -5.61 -24.30
CA SER A 210 -0.57 -4.41 -25.14
C SER A 210 -1.52 -3.37 -24.54
N THR A 211 -2.42 -3.79 -23.65
CA THR A 211 -3.43 -2.90 -23.06
C THR A 211 -3.53 -3.06 -21.55
N TYR A 212 -3.93 -1.98 -20.88
CA TYR A 212 -4.25 -2.01 -19.45
C TYR A 212 -5.32 -3.06 -19.10
N ALA A 213 -6.33 -3.25 -19.97
CA ALA A 213 -7.37 -4.25 -19.74
C ALA A 213 -6.80 -5.68 -19.77
N GLU A 214 -5.89 -5.97 -20.70
CA GLU A 214 -5.19 -7.25 -20.78
C GLU A 214 -4.31 -7.48 -19.56
N GLU A 215 -3.56 -6.46 -19.12
CA GLU A 215 -2.75 -6.54 -17.90
C GLU A 215 -3.62 -6.82 -16.67
N MET A 216 -4.70 -6.05 -16.48
CA MET A 216 -5.64 -6.20 -15.37
C MET A 216 -6.26 -7.60 -15.30
N VAL A 217 -6.79 -8.10 -16.42
CA VAL A 217 -7.42 -9.43 -16.46
C VAL A 217 -6.37 -10.54 -16.28
N GLY A 218 -5.18 -10.36 -16.85
CA GLY A 218 -4.06 -11.29 -16.73
C GLY A 218 -3.53 -11.43 -15.29
N MET A 219 -3.74 -10.44 -14.42
CA MET A 219 -3.25 -10.50 -13.04
C MET A 219 -3.77 -11.67 -12.25
N ALA A 220 -4.98 -12.19 -12.52
CA ALA A 220 -5.50 -13.37 -11.82
C ALA A 220 -4.56 -14.58 -11.96
N GLN A 221 -3.98 -14.78 -13.16
CA GLN A 221 -2.99 -15.84 -13.41
C GLN A 221 -1.67 -15.56 -12.69
N ILE A 222 -1.28 -14.27 -12.60
CA ILE A 222 -0.06 -13.86 -11.93
C ILE A 222 -0.18 -14.12 -10.42
N PHE A 223 -1.31 -13.77 -9.80
CA PHE A 223 -1.61 -14.12 -8.42
C PHE A 223 -1.46 -15.62 -8.13
N GLN A 224 -1.91 -16.48 -9.05
CA GLN A 224 -1.74 -17.93 -8.91
C GLN A 224 -0.28 -18.36 -8.99
N SER A 225 0.49 -17.81 -9.96
CA SER A 225 1.88 -18.19 -10.19
C SER A 225 2.86 -17.77 -9.09
N ARG A 226 2.48 -16.82 -8.22
CA ARG A 226 3.40 -16.18 -7.27
C ARG A 226 3.37 -16.77 -5.87
N ARG A 227 2.39 -17.63 -5.59
CA ARG A 227 2.15 -18.27 -4.27
C ARG A 227 2.87 -19.62 -4.09
N VAL A 228 3.51 -20.12 -5.14
CA VAL A 228 4.22 -21.42 -5.19
C VAL A 228 5.73 -21.24 -5.25
#